data_AF-A0A1G6GI78-F1
#
_entry.id   AF-A0A1G6GI78-F1
#
_cell.length_a   1.000
_cell.length_b   1.000
_cell.length_c   1.000
_cell.angle_alpha   90.00
_cell.angle_beta   90.00
_cell.angle_gamma   90.00
#
_symmetry.space_group_name_H-M   'P 1'
#
loop_
_entity.id
_entity.type
_entity.pdbx_description
1 polymer ?
#
loop_
_entity_poly.entity_id
_entity_poly.type
_entity_poly.pdbx_seq_one_letter_code
_entity_poly.pdbx_strand_id
1 'polypeptide(L)'
;MKTPVALPSFAALALLSGFLLSGCAAPATPVDVSSACASVSTTTTPPTCERPYDTGVSVRIPETAAGAVGAVARGGEVFVTSTGARLAMSDSARDRVLEGNAYASTIYQAQISNGTVTEVTPVLTVPSGATLARALGGAVLVGEITPYAGADVYDTAGSLPVVVALDAAATGDLLHGTIANATSAVALSDGTCAPALTAAGSKNPLQGTFTSSLQLSRDPSMHTSFDDELVLHWADSSSGMGAGFFPSVATLMDADPLAATWEVGQHGNPVSGPGLVLQRSSAAIDTGRSCS
;
A
#
# COMPACT_ATOMS: atom_id res chain seq x y z
N MET A 1 -16.00 16.09 -88.51
CA MET A 1 -15.95 17.02 -87.36
C MET A 1 -16.56 16.34 -86.14
N LYS A 2 -15.73 15.91 -85.19
CA LYS A 2 -15.95 15.91 -83.73
C LYS A 2 -14.82 15.08 -83.09
N THR A 3 -13.81 15.84 -82.71
CA THR A 3 -12.81 15.73 -81.62
C THR A 3 -12.55 14.38 -80.95
N PRO A 4 -11.28 13.92 -80.90
CA PRO A 4 -10.85 12.85 -80.01
C PRO A 4 -10.76 13.35 -78.54
N VAL A 5 -11.13 12.46 -77.62
CA VAL A 5 -11.08 12.65 -76.17
C VAL A 5 -9.63 12.54 -75.70
N ALA A 6 -9.13 13.59 -75.04
CA ALA A 6 -7.82 13.62 -74.40
C ALA A 6 -7.86 12.90 -73.04
N LEU A 7 -6.92 11.98 -72.83
CA LEU A 7 -6.62 11.37 -71.54
C LEU A 7 -5.93 12.39 -70.61
N PRO A 8 -6.28 12.45 -69.32
CA PRO A 8 -5.53 13.27 -68.36
C PRO A 8 -4.19 12.60 -67.99
N SER A 9 -3.15 13.41 -68.00
CA SER A 9 -1.79 13.11 -67.55
C SER A 9 -1.74 12.61 -66.11
N PHE A 10 -0.91 11.58 -65.92
CA PHE A 10 -0.41 11.13 -64.63
C PHE A 10 0.47 12.23 -64.00
N ALA A 11 -0.01 12.86 -62.93
CA ALA A 11 0.83 13.63 -62.02
C ALA A 11 1.48 12.65 -61.04
N ALA A 12 2.78 12.40 -61.21
CA ALA A 12 3.59 11.69 -60.24
C ALA A 12 3.75 12.57 -58.98
N LEU A 13 2.96 12.28 -57.95
CA LEU A 13 3.16 12.85 -56.62
C LEU A 13 4.31 12.09 -55.97
N ALA A 14 5.47 12.73 -55.87
CA ALA A 14 6.61 12.22 -55.12
C ALA A 14 6.23 12.15 -53.64
N LEU A 15 5.86 10.96 -53.17
CA LEU A 15 5.84 10.61 -51.76
C LEU A 15 7.27 10.73 -51.23
N LEU A 16 7.59 11.86 -50.60
CA LEU A 16 8.73 11.94 -49.69
C LEU A 16 8.43 11.02 -48.50
N SER A 17 8.87 9.77 -48.63
CA SER A 17 9.09 8.85 -47.54
C SER A 17 10.20 9.41 -46.66
N GLY A 18 9.83 10.36 -45.81
CA GLY A 18 10.58 10.69 -44.61
C GLY A 18 10.53 9.47 -43.70
N PHE A 19 11.47 8.55 -43.88
CA PHE A 19 11.88 7.65 -42.82
C PHE A 19 12.38 8.52 -41.68
N LEU A 20 11.48 8.91 -40.79
CA LEU A 20 11.82 9.23 -39.42
C LEU A 20 12.49 7.96 -38.90
N LEU A 21 13.83 7.97 -38.93
CA LEU A 21 14.63 7.04 -38.18
C LEU A 21 14.15 7.20 -36.75
N SER A 22 13.27 6.29 -36.30
CA SER A 22 13.02 6.07 -34.88
C SER A 22 14.38 5.85 -34.27
N GLY A 23 14.94 6.90 -33.68
CA GLY A 23 16.18 6.82 -32.93
C GLY A 23 15.92 5.74 -31.89
N CYS A 24 16.57 4.59 -32.04
CA CYS A 24 16.58 3.57 -31.00
C CYS A 24 17.10 4.27 -29.75
N ALA A 25 16.20 4.58 -28.81
CA ALA A 25 16.59 5.05 -27.50
C ALA A 25 17.57 4.00 -26.96
N ALA A 26 18.78 4.45 -26.62
CA ALA A 26 19.76 3.55 -26.03
C ALA A 26 19.12 2.91 -24.79
N PRO A 27 19.25 1.59 -24.59
CA PRO A 27 18.68 0.94 -23.43
C PRO A 27 19.20 1.63 -22.16
N ALA A 28 18.26 1.98 -21.27
CA ALA A 28 18.62 2.62 -20.02
C ALA A 28 19.63 1.75 -19.27
N THR A 29 20.69 2.38 -18.75
CA THR A 29 21.69 1.67 -17.96
C THR A 29 20.99 1.03 -16.75
N PRO A 30 21.19 -0.27 -16.48
CA PRO A 30 20.60 -0.91 -15.32
C PRO A 30 20.91 -0.16 -14.04
N VAL A 31 19.89 0.04 -13.21
CA VAL A 31 20.05 0.68 -11.90
C VAL A 31 20.61 -0.35 -10.92
N ASP A 32 21.72 -0.01 -10.26
CA ASP A 32 22.21 -0.82 -9.14
C ASP A 32 21.32 -0.61 -7.91
N VAL A 33 20.58 -1.64 -7.53
CA VAL A 33 19.67 -1.64 -6.37
C VAL A 33 20.24 -2.42 -5.18
N SER A 34 21.50 -2.85 -5.22
CA SER A 34 22.12 -3.68 -4.18
C SER A 34 22.14 -3.03 -2.79
N SER A 35 22.13 -1.70 -2.74
CA SER A 35 22.08 -0.89 -1.51
C SER A 35 20.69 -0.36 -1.19
N ALA A 36 19.66 -0.75 -1.96
CA ALA A 36 18.29 -0.29 -1.72
C ALA A 36 17.71 -0.79 -0.40
N CYS A 37 18.14 -1.97 0.04
CA CYS A 37 17.64 -2.66 1.21
C CYS A 37 18.78 -3.32 2.00
N ALA A 38 18.49 -3.73 3.23
CA ALA A 38 19.43 -4.47 4.06
C ALA A 38 19.74 -5.87 3.51
N SER A 39 18.81 -6.45 2.75
CA SER A 39 19.02 -7.65 1.92
C SER A 39 18.26 -7.50 0.60
N VAL A 40 18.92 -7.85 -0.50
CA VAL A 40 18.34 -7.90 -1.85
C VAL A 40 18.64 -9.26 -2.47
N SER A 41 17.60 -9.92 -2.97
CA SER A 41 17.70 -11.15 -3.72
C SER A 41 17.68 -10.86 -5.21
N THR A 42 18.73 -11.33 -5.91
CA THR A 42 18.87 -11.19 -7.36
C THR A 42 18.43 -12.45 -8.12
N THR A 43 17.75 -13.39 -7.45
CA THR A 43 17.21 -14.60 -8.10
C THR A 43 15.91 -14.34 -8.85
N THR A 44 15.35 -13.14 -8.69
CA THR A 44 14.13 -12.65 -9.33
C THR A 44 14.45 -11.49 -10.27
N THR A 45 13.60 -11.27 -11.27
CA THR A 45 13.68 -10.12 -12.19
C THR A 45 12.33 -9.41 -12.21
N PRO A 46 12.23 -8.17 -11.69
CA PRO A 46 13.29 -7.41 -11.02
C PRO A 46 13.73 -8.07 -9.70
N PRO A 47 14.92 -7.71 -9.16
CA PRO A 47 15.36 -8.17 -7.84
C PRO A 47 14.34 -7.85 -6.74
N THR A 48 14.39 -8.61 -5.65
CA THR A 48 13.46 -8.48 -4.52
C THR A 48 14.17 -7.94 -3.28
N CYS A 49 13.62 -6.90 -2.67
CA CYS A 49 14.00 -6.43 -1.35
C CYS A 49 13.47 -7.40 -0.29
N GLU A 50 14.29 -8.36 0.14
CA GLU A 50 13.88 -9.33 1.17
C GLU A 50 13.75 -8.68 2.55
N ARG A 51 14.58 -7.67 2.82
CA ARG A 51 14.61 -7.01 4.12
C ARG A 51 14.91 -5.52 3.99
N PRO A 52 13.91 -4.63 4.16
CA PRO A 52 14.13 -3.20 4.33
C PRO A 52 15.06 -2.89 5.51
N TYR A 53 15.64 -1.69 5.55
CA TYR A 53 16.46 -1.26 6.68
C TYR A 53 15.62 -1.03 7.94
N ASP A 54 16.17 -1.41 9.10
CA ASP A 54 15.51 -1.27 10.40
C ASP A 54 15.56 0.16 10.95
N THR A 55 16.44 1.02 10.41
CA THR A 55 16.69 2.39 10.90
C THR A 55 16.69 3.43 9.79
N GLY A 56 16.17 4.62 10.12
CA GLY A 56 15.98 5.72 9.17
C GLY A 56 15.06 5.31 8.01
N VAL A 57 15.38 5.83 6.81
CA VAL A 57 14.68 5.48 5.57
C VAL A 57 14.83 4.00 5.29
N SER A 58 13.70 3.32 5.14
CA SER A 58 13.60 1.86 5.08
C SER A 58 14.05 1.29 3.74
N VAL A 59 13.85 2.05 2.67
CA VAL A 59 14.27 1.71 1.31
C VAL A 59 15.05 2.90 0.74
N ARG A 60 16.32 2.70 0.38
CA ARG A 60 17.25 3.76 0.01
C ARG A 60 17.67 3.66 -1.44
N ILE A 61 16.98 4.37 -2.32
CA ILE A 61 17.30 4.29 -3.74
C ILE A 61 18.53 5.16 -4.04
N PRO A 62 19.51 4.66 -4.81
CA PRO A 62 20.64 5.48 -5.23
C PRO A 62 20.17 6.73 -5.98
N GLU A 63 20.82 7.85 -5.71
CA GLU A 63 20.63 9.06 -6.50
C GLU A 63 21.17 8.82 -7.92
N THR A 64 20.34 9.12 -8.92
CA THR A 64 20.75 9.13 -10.32
C THR A 64 20.76 10.58 -10.80
N ALA A 65 21.59 10.89 -11.81
CA ALA A 65 21.82 12.26 -12.29
C ALA A 65 20.56 13.01 -12.78
N ALA A 66 19.39 12.36 -12.81
CA ALA A 66 18.10 12.94 -13.17
C ALA A 66 16.97 12.66 -12.14
N GLY A 67 17.26 12.07 -10.97
CA GLY A 67 16.21 11.62 -10.06
C GLY A 67 15.28 10.58 -10.71
N ALA A 68 15.78 9.87 -11.72
CA ALA A 68 14.99 8.99 -12.58
C ALA A 68 14.64 7.65 -11.91
N VAL A 69 14.73 7.54 -10.59
CA VAL A 69 14.38 6.32 -9.85
C VAL A 69 13.58 6.71 -8.63
N GLY A 70 12.55 5.96 -8.31
CA GLY A 70 11.57 6.36 -7.31
C GLY A 70 10.38 5.40 -7.21
N ALA A 71 9.34 5.84 -6.52
CA ALA A 71 8.12 5.08 -6.31
C ALA A 71 6.88 5.92 -6.60
N VAL A 72 5.77 5.24 -6.89
CA VAL A 72 4.48 5.90 -7.10
C VAL A 72 3.80 6.10 -5.75
N ALA A 73 3.38 7.33 -5.45
CA ALA A 73 2.61 7.63 -4.25
C ALA A 73 1.17 7.08 -4.38
N ARG A 74 0.49 6.90 -3.24
CA ARG A 74 -0.93 6.49 -3.22
C ARG A 74 -1.78 7.41 -4.11
N GLY A 75 -2.76 6.81 -4.80
CA GLY A 75 -3.60 7.47 -5.80
C GLY A 75 -2.99 7.52 -7.22
N GLY A 76 -1.70 7.19 -7.39
CA GLY A 76 -1.12 6.93 -8.72
C GLY A 76 -0.78 8.16 -9.58
N GLU A 77 -1.12 9.37 -9.13
CA GLU A 77 -0.91 10.60 -9.91
C GLU A 77 0.53 11.14 -9.82
N VAL A 78 1.26 10.74 -8.78
CA VAL A 78 2.56 11.33 -8.42
C VAL A 78 3.62 10.25 -8.32
N PHE A 79 4.73 10.48 -9.02
CA PHE A 79 5.98 9.76 -8.84
C PHE A 79 6.89 10.53 -7.89
N VAL A 80 7.40 9.88 -6.86
CA VAL A 80 8.36 10.46 -5.92
C VAL A 80 9.75 9.88 -6.19
N THR A 81 10.67 10.76 -6.58
CA THR A 81 12.05 10.39 -6.91
C THR A 81 12.87 10.06 -5.67
N SER A 82 14.06 9.47 -5.86
CA SER A 82 15.04 9.21 -4.81
C SER A 82 15.57 10.48 -4.12
N THR A 83 15.42 11.64 -4.76
CA THR A 83 15.75 12.95 -4.19
C THR A 83 14.57 13.61 -3.48
N GLY A 84 13.40 12.96 -3.44
CA GLY A 84 12.16 13.49 -2.86
C GLY A 84 11.39 14.44 -3.79
N ALA A 85 11.82 14.62 -5.03
CA ALA A 85 11.07 15.41 -6.01
C ALA A 85 9.76 14.70 -6.36
N ARG A 86 8.68 15.47 -6.51
CA ARG A 86 7.35 14.97 -6.85
C ARG A 86 7.03 15.37 -8.28
N LEU A 87 6.87 14.38 -9.15
CA LEU A 87 6.62 14.57 -10.58
C LEU A 87 5.25 14.02 -10.95
N ALA A 88 4.54 14.74 -11.82
CA ALA A 88 3.29 14.26 -12.39
C ALA A 88 3.56 13.04 -13.29
N MET A 89 2.60 12.13 -13.37
CA MET A 89 2.66 10.97 -14.25
C MET A 89 1.74 11.16 -15.46
N SER A 90 2.20 10.76 -16.65
CA SER A 90 1.31 10.62 -17.81
C SER A 90 0.41 9.39 -17.66
N ASP A 91 -0.71 9.37 -18.38
CA ASP A 91 -1.62 8.22 -18.42
C ASP A 91 -0.89 6.93 -18.83
N SER A 92 0.03 7.01 -19.81
CA SER A 92 0.84 5.87 -20.24
C SER A 92 1.72 5.30 -19.13
N ALA A 93 2.32 6.16 -18.29
CA ALA A 93 3.13 5.71 -17.15
C ALA A 93 2.25 5.11 -16.04
N ARG A 94 1.06 5.68 -15.83
CA ARG A 94 0.07 5.19 -14.87
C ARG A 94 -0.47 3.81 -15.26
N ASP A 95 -0.84 3.62 -16.52
CA ASP A 95 -1.29 2.32 -17.04
C ASP A 95 -0.21 1.26 -16.85
N ARG A 96 1.06 1.65 -17.03
CA ARG A 96 2.19 0.73 -16.88
C ARG A 96 2.41 0.27 -15.44
N VAL A 97 2.26 1.14 -14.44
CA VAL A 97 2.42 0.74 -13.03
C VAL A 97 1.24 -0.07 -12.48
N LEU A 98 0.07 0.02 -13.12
CA LEU A 98 -1.09 -0.80 -12.80
C LEU A 98 -0.98 -2.24 -13.31
N GLU A 99 -0.09 -2.51 -14.27
CA GLU A 99 0.14 -3.88 -14.73
C GLU A 99 0.57 -4.77 -13.56
N GLY A 100 -0.18 -5.85 -13.34
CA GLY A 100 0.05 -6.76 -12.21
C GLY A 100 -0.18 -6.13 -10.83
N ASN A 101 -0.83 -4.96 -10.76
CA ASN A 101 -1.04 -4.18 -9.54
C ASN A 101 0.25 -3.93 -8.75
N ALA A 102 1.33 -3.57 -9.44
CA ALA A 102 2.67 -3.52 -8.87
C ALA A 102 3.01 -2.22 -8.14
N TYR A 103 2.20 -1.15 -8.29
CA TYR A 103 2.60 0.21 -7.90
C TYR A 103 3.05 0.35 -6.42
N ALA A 104 2.30 -0.24 -5.48
CA ALA A 104 2.61 -0.08 -4.06
C ALA A 104 3.79 -0.93 -3.59
N SER A 105 4.22 -1.91 -4.40
CA SER A 105 5.27 -2.88 -4.07
C SER A 105 6.52 -2.73 -4.94
N THR A 106 6.65 -1.66 -5.72
CA THR A 106 7.69 -1.58 -6.76
C THR A 106 8.41 -0.23 -6.76
N ILE A 107 9.72 -0.30 -6.95
CA ILE A 107 10.57 0.83 -7.32
C ILE A 107 10.72 0.81 -8.83
N TYR A 108 10.62 1.99 -9.44
CA TYR A 108 10.72 2.16 -10.88
C TYR A 108 11.88 3.07 -11.25
N GLN A 109 12.49 2.78 -12.40
CA GLN A 109 13.23 3.75 -13.18
C GLN A 109 12.26 4.46 -14.12
N ALA A 110 12.24 5.80 -14.10
CA ALA A 110 11.35 6.66 -14.86
C ALA A 110 12.07 7.34 -16.03
N GLN A 111 11.39 7.45 -17.16
CA GLN A 111 11.74 8.43 -18.19
C GLN A 111 10.95 9.71 -17.92
N ILE A 112 11.66 10.84 -17.90
CA ILE A 112 11.10 12.14 -17.56
C ILE A 112 11.26 13.06 -18.77
N SER A 113 10.15 13.65 -19.21
CA SER A 113 10.10 14.63 -20.29
C SER A 113 9.32 15.85 -19.82
N ASN A 114 9.91 17.04 -19.92
CA ASN A 114 9.30 18.32 -19.52
C ASN A 114 8.72 18.32 -18.08
N GLY A 115 9.39 17.64 -17.14
CA GLY A 115 8.95 17.54 -15.74
C GLY A 115 7.84 16.53 -15.46
N THR A 116 7.44 15.73 -16.46
CA THR A 116 6.44 14.67 -16.34
C THR A 116 7.09 13.31 -16.56
N VAL A 117 6.70 12.33 -15.75
CA VAL A 117 7.08 10.93 -15.95
C VAL A 117 6.25 10.36 -17.09
N THR A 118 6.89 9.95 -18.17
CA THR A 118 6.23 9.46 -19.40
C THR A 118 6.27 7.94 -19.56
N GLU A 119 7.26 7.30 -18.94
CA GLU A 119 7.45 5.84 -18.96
C GLU A 119 8.13 5.40 -17.65
N VAL A 120 7.91 4.16 -17.27
CA VAL A 120 8.45 3.54 -16.05
C VAL A 120 8.82 2.08 -16.29
N THR A 121 9.91 1.66 -15.68
CA THR A 121 10.42 0.29 -15.72
C THR A 121 10.67 -0.20 -14.29
N PRO A 122 10.09 -1.33 -13.85
CA PRO A 122 10.38 -1.92 -12.55
C PRO A 122 11.88 -2.22 -12.38
N VAL A 123 12.45 -1.84 -11.24
CA VAL A 123 13.87 -2.13 -10.91
C VAL A 123 14.06 -2.84 -9.58
N LEU A 124 13.07 -2.80 -8.67
CA LEU A 124 13.08 -3.56 -7.43
C LEU A 124 11.64 -3.83 -6.99
N THR A 125 11.35 -5.05 -6.55
CA THR A 125 10.09 -5.40 -5.89
C THR A 125 10.30 -5.46 -4.38
N VAL A 126 9.34 -4.97 -3.60
CA VAL A 126 9.28 -5.08 -2.14
C VAL A 126 8.04 -5.90 -1.77
N PRO A 127 8.19 -7.09 -1.16
CA PRO A 127 7.05 -7.92 -0.78
C PRO A 127 6.07 -7.19 0.17
N SER A 128 4.78 -7.52 0.08
CA SER A 128 3.75 -6.89 0.91
C SER A 128 4.02 -7.13 2.40
N GLY A 129 4.42 -8.35 2.77
CA GLY A 129 4.78 -8.66 4.15
C GLY A 129 5.95 -7.83 4.69
N ALA A 130 6.99 -7.61 3.87
CA ALA A 130 8.12 -6.76 4.24
C ALA A 130 7.69 -5.29 4.40
N THR A 131 6.78 -4.82 3.54
CA THR A 131 6.21 -3.47 3.59
C THR A 131 5.36 -3.27 4.84
N LEU A 132 4.46 -4.21 5.14
CA LEU A 132 3.61 -4.21 6.34
C LEU A 132 4.44 -4.29 7.62
N ALA A 133 5.35 -5.26 7.73
CA ALA A 133 6.20 -5.42 8.90
C ALA A 133 7.02 -4.16 9.17
N ARG A 134 7.51 -3.50 8.11
CA ARG A 134 8.29 -2.29 8.29
C ARG A 134 7.45 -1.09 8.74
N ALA A 135 6.27 -0.90 8.14
CA ALA A 135 5.43 0.25 8.45
C ALA A 135 4.70 0.11 9.80
N LEU A 136 4.26 -1.10 10.13
CA LEU A 136 3.32 -1.38 11.22
C LEU A 136 3.81 -2.45 12.21
N GLY A 137 4.90 -3.16 11.93
CA GLY A 137 5.38 -4.24 12.79
C GLY A 137 5.71 -3.76 14.20
N GLY A 138 5.20 -4.48 15.20
CA GLY A 138 5.36 -4.15 16.61
C GLY A 138 4.58 -2.91 17.06
N ALA A 139 3.77 -2.31 16.18
CA ALA A 139 2.96 -1.16 16.55
C ALA A 139 1.81 -1.56 17.48
N VAL A 140 1.45 -0.62 18.35
CA VAL A 140 0.19 -0.65 19.09
C VAL A 140 -0.78 0.27 18.36
N LEU A 141 -1.92 -0.27 17.94
CA LEU A 141 -3.03 0.51 17.42
C LEU A 141 -4.08 0.67 18.51
N VAL A 142 -4.64 1.86 18.66
CA VAL A 142 -5.68 2.17 19.65
C VAL A 142 -6.85 2.82 18.96
N GLY A 143 -8.03 2.68 19.53
CA GLY A 143 -9.20 3.42 19.06
C GLY A 143 -10.50 2.76 19.49
N GLU A 144 -11.41 2.60 18.54
CA GLU A 144 -12.78 2.18 18.81
C GLU A 144 -13.17 0.93 18.01
N ILE A 145 -14.01 0.09 18.61
CA ILE A 145 -14.66 -1.07 17.99
C ILE A 145 -16.17 -1.00 18.18
N THR A 146 -16.96 -1.31 17.15
CA THR A 146 -18.43 -1.29 17.24
C THR A 146 -18.93 -2.43 18.15
N PRO A 147 -19.76 -2.17 19.17
CA PRO A 147 -20.28 -3.20 20.05
C PRO A 147 -21.27 -4.13 19.35
N TYR A 148 -21.40 -5.35 19.87
CA TYR A 148 -22.39 -6.29 19.38
C TYR A 148 -23.82 -5.85 19.74
N ALA A 149 -24.74 -5.92 18.77
CA ALA A 149 -26.14 -5.55 18.92
C ALA A 149 -27.08 -6.76 19.01
N GLY A 150 -26.59 -7.99 18.79
CA GLY A 150 -27.40 -9.20 18.71
C GLY A 150 -27.62 -9.68 17.27
N ALA A 151 -27.96 -10.96 17.12
CA ALA A 151 -28.32 -11.57 15.82
C ALA A 151 -27.31 -11.30 14.69
N ASP A 152 -26.02 -11.36 15.02
CA ASP A 152 -24.89 -11.14 14.11
C ASP A 152 -24.82 -9.71 13.53
N VAL A 153 -25.39 -8.75 14.25
CA VAL A 153 -25.36 -7.31 13.93
C VAL A 153 -24.51 -6.55 14.95
N TYR A 154 -23.86 -5.49 14.48
CA TYR A 154 -23.09 -4.55 15.30
C TYR A 154 -23.75 -3.17 15.32
N ASP A 155 -23.66 -2.48 16.46
CA ASP A 155 -24.18 -1.13 16.65
C ASP A 155 -23.15 -0.11 16.13
N THR A 156 -23.44 0.46 14.95
CA THR A 156 -22.54 1.42 14.29
C THR A 156 -22.56 2.81 14.92
N ALA A 157 -23.49 3.09 15.84
CA ALA A 157 -23.51 4.34 16.61
C ALA A 157 -22.79 4.22 17.96
N GLY A 158 -22.57 2.99 18.43
CA GLY A 158 -21.84 2.70 19.66
C GLY A 158 -20.35 2.47 19.41
N SER A 159 -19.55 2.73 20.43
CA SER A 159 -18.12 2.40 20.43
C SER A 159 -17.68 1.80 21.77
N LEU A 160 -16.69 0.91 21.71
CA LEU A 160 -15.92 0.43 22.86
C LEU A 160 -14.43 0.70 22.58
N PRO A 161 -13.62 1.04 23.61
CA PRO A 161 -12.19 1.23 23.43
C PRO A 161 -11.51 -0.10 23.08
N VAL A 162 -10.62 -0.09 22.10
CA VAL A 162 -9.87 -1.26 21.65
C VAL A 162 -8.38 -0.95 21.56
N VAL A 163 -7.56 -1.94 21.92
CA VAL A 163 -6.10 -1.91 21.80
C VAL A 163 -5.68 -3.14 21.01
N VAL A 164 -5.01 -2.93 19.88
CA VAL A 164 -4.45 -3.98 19.03
C VAL A 164 -2.93 -3.92 19.12
N ALA A 165 -2.30 -5.05 19.41
CA ALA A 165 -0.86 -5.24 19.28
C ALA A 165 -0.57 -5.99 17.98
N LEU A 166 0.32 -5.45 17.15
CA LEU A 166 0.78 -6.12 15.92
C LEU A 166 2.11 -6.84 16.17
N ASP A 167 2.30 -7.97 15.52
CA ASP A 167 3.55 -8.72 15.56
C ASP A 167 4.69 -7.89 14.97
N ALA A 168 5.92 -8.13 15.42
CA ALA A 168 7.09 -7.42 14.91
C ALA A 168 7.45 -7.79 13.46
N ALA A 169 7.02 -8.96 13.00
CA ALA A 169 7.35 -9.50 11.69
C ALA A 169 6.11 -10.09 11.01
N ALA A 170 6.10 -10.04 9.68
CA ALA A 170 5.09 -10.71 8.86
C ALA A 170 5.46 -12.18 8.61
N THR A 171 4.45 -13.01 8.39
CA THR A 171 4.60 -14.38 7.89
C THR A 171 4.08 -14.42 6.45
N GLY A 172 4.99 -14.57 5.48
CA GLY A 172 4.64 -14.37 4.07
C GLY A 172 4.18 -12.94 3.84
N ASP A 173 2.97 -12.76 3.28
CA ASP A 173 2.36 -11.45 3.02
C ASP A 173 1.42 -10.96 4.12
N LEU A 174 1.36 -11.66 5.26
CA LEU A 174 0.42 -11.38 6.34
C LEU A 174 1.14 -10.84 7.57
N LEU A 175 0.66 -9.71 8.08
CA LEU A 175 1.06 -9.19 9.40
C LEU A 175 0.00 -9.56 10.43
N HIS A 176 0.38 -10.35 11.43
CA HIS A 176 -0.54 -10.81 12.46
C HIS A 176 -0.66 -9.80 13.60
N GLY A 177 -1.76 -9.90 14.34
CA GLY A 177 -1.97 -9.10 15.55
C GLY A 177 -2.99 -9.72 16.50
N THR A 178 -3.11 -9.09 17.67
CA THR A 178 -4.02 -9.50 18.74
C THR A 178 -4.68 -8.29 19.39
N ILE A 179 -5.98 -8.35 19.63
CA ILE A 179 -6.70 -7.42 20.49
C ILE A 179 -6.27 -7.67 21.94
N ALA A 180 -5.40 -6.80 22.44
CA ALA A 180 -4.77 -6.93 23.74
C ALA A 180 -5.78 -6.81 24.89
N ASN A 181 -6.79 -5.95 24.75
CA ASN A 181 -7.83 -5.77 25.76
C ASN A 181 -9.06 -6.66 25.55
N ALA A 182 -8.91 -7.80 24.86
CA ALA A 182 -10.05 -8.69 24.59
C ALA A 182 -10.68 -9.22 25.87
N THR A 183 -9.88 -9.79 26.78
CA THR A 183 -10.37 -10.48 27.98
C THR A 183 -9.96 -9.82 29.30
N SER A 184 -8.96 -8.94 29.28
CA SER A 184 -8.43 -8.23 30.44
C SER A 184 -8.25 -6.75 30.10
N ALA A 185 -8.34 -5.88 31.11
CA ALA A 185 -8.03 -4.48 30.92
C ALA A 185 -6.53 -4.28 30.64
N VAL A 186 -6.19 -3.31 29.81
CA VAL A 186 -4.82 -3.01 29.38
C VAL A 186 -4.46 -1.58 29.74
N ALA A 187 -3.34 -1.42 30.43
CA ALA A 187 -2.72 -0.12 30.64
C ALA A 187 -1.76 0.20 29.50
N LEU A 188 -1.74 1.46 29.08
CA LEU A 188 -0.76 2.00 28.16
C LEU A 188 0.28 2.83 28.93
N SER A 189 1.47 2.96 28.35
CA SER A 189 2.60 3.66 28.98
C SER A 189 2.33 5.15 29.24
N ASP A 190 1.38 5.74 28.52
CA ASP A 190 0.92 7.13 28.71
C ASP A 190 -0.08 7.30 29.88
N GLY A 191 -0.46 6.20 30.55
CA GLY A 191 -1.43 6.21 31.65
C GLY A 191 -2.86 5.89 31.23
N THR A 192 -3.15 5.78 29.93
CA THR A 192 -4.46 5.39 29.43
C THR A 192 -4.78 3.95 29.83
N CYS A 193 -6.04 3.70 30.17
CA CYS A 193 -6.54 2.37 30.49
C CYS A 193 -7.68 1.99 29.55
N ALA A 194 -7.55 0.86 28.86
CA ALA A 194 -8.60 0.27 28.05
C ALA A 194 -9.23 -0.89 28.82
N PRO A 195 -10.53 -0.85 29.17
CA PRO A 195 -11.21 -1.96 29.84
C PRO A 195 -11.24 -3.21 28.95
N ALA A 196 -11.43 -4.38 29.59
CA ALA A 196 -11.65 -5.63 28.87
C ALA A 196 -12.92 -5.54 28.01
N LEU A 197 -12.86 -5.96 26.74
CA LEU A 197 -14.05 -6.02 25.88
C LEU A 197 -15.12 -6.98 26.43
N THR A 198 -14.69 -8.06 27.10
CA THR A 198 -15.59 -8.97 27.83
C THR A 198 -16.40 -8.31 28.93
N ALA A 199 -15.93 -7.20 29.52
CA ALA A 199 -16.66 -6.47 30.54
C ALA A 199 -17.94 -5.79 30.00
N ALA A 200 -18.05 -5.63 28.68
CA ALA A 200 -19.26 -5.15 28.02
C ALA A 200 -20.40 -6.19 27.99
N GLY A 201 -20.18 -7.41 28.48
CA GLY A 201 -21.18 -8.47 28.57
C GLY A 201 -21.79 -8.80 27.20
N SER A 202 -23.12 -8.71 27.08
CA SER A 202 -23.84 -8.94 25.82
C SER A 202 -23.43 -8.01 24.67
N LYS A 203 -22.74 -6.90 24.95
CA LYS A 203 -22.22 -5.96 23.94
C LYS A 203 -20.79 -6.25 23.52
N ASN A 204 -20.13 -7.28 24.06
CA ASN A 204 -18.79 -7.67 23.66
C ASN A 204 -18.75 -7.94 22.14
N PRO A 205 -17.90 -7.25 21.36
CA PRO A 205 -17.85 -7.38 19.91
C PRO A 205 -17.22 -8.70 19.43
N LEU A 206 -16.52 -9.43 20.29
CA LEU A 206 -15.87 -10.70 19.95
C LEU A 206 -16.85 -11.86 20.16
N GLN A 207 -17.81 -12.01 19.24
CA GLN A 207 -18.84 -13.05 19.26
C GLN A 207 -18.63 -14.10 18.18
N GLY A 208 -19.07 -15.34 18.43
CA GLY A 208 -19.05 -16.40 17.41
C GLY A 208 -17.64 -16.69 16.90
N THR A 209 -17.40 -16.46 15.61
CA THR A 209 -16.10 -16.65 14.95
C THR A 209 -15.14 -15.47 15.14
N PHE A 210 -15.60 -14.35 15.68
CA PHE A 210 -14.77 -13.17 15.94
C PHE A 210 -13.99 -13.37 17.23
N THR A 211 -12.68 -13.58 17.10
CA THR A 211 -11.76 -13.79 18.24
C THR A 211 -10.86 -12.57 18.44
N SER A 212 -9.96 -12.65 19.42
CA SER A 212 -8.95 -11.61 19.64
C SER A 212 -7.87 -11.58 18.56
N SER A 213 -7.70 -12.64 17.78
CA SER A 213 -6.66 -12.72 16.75
C SER A 213 -7.12 -12.04 15.46
N LEU A 214 -6.21 -11.33 14.80
CA LEU A 214 -6.44 -10.69 13.52
C LEU A 214 -5.22 -10.80 12.61
N GLN A 215 -5.44 -10.60 11.31
CA GLN A 215 -4.37 -10.57 10.32
C GLN A 215 -4.56 -9.37 9.40
N LEU A 216 -3.48 -8.79 8.93
CA LEU A 216 -3.46 -7.68 8.00
C LEU A 216 -2.84 -8.15 6.68
N SER A 217 -3.50 -7.83 5.57
CA SER A 217 -2.97 -8.07 4.23
C SER A 217 -3.20 -6.88 3.32
N ARG A 218 -2.53 -6.91 2.17
CA ARG A 218 -2.85 -6.04 1.04
C ARG A 218 -3.98 -6.66 0.22
N ASP A 219 -4.93 -5.85 -0.24
CA ASP A 219 -5.76 -6.18 -1.40
C ASP A 219 -5.61 -5.10 -2.48
N PRO A 220 -5.00 -5.42 -3.63
CA PRO A 220 -4.61 -4.40 -4.59
C PRO A 220 -5.74 -3.88 -5.48
N SER A 221 -5.79 -2.56 -5.70
CA SER A 221 -6.72 -1.88 -6.62
C SER A 221 -8.17 -2.37 -6.49
N MET A 222 -8.66 -2.55 -5.25
CA MET A 222 -9.87 -3.32 -4.98
C MET A 222 -11.14 -2.64 -5.50
N HIS A 223 -11.31 -1.34 -5.23
CA HIS A 223 -12.48 -0.59 -5.69
C HIS A 223 -12.20 0.16 -6.98
N THR A 224 -11.01 0.76 -7.09
CA THR A 224 -10.56 1.52 -8.26
C THR A 224 -9.06 1.37 -8.47
N SER A 225 -8.55 1.84 -9.62
CA SER A 225 -7.10 1.87 -9.86
C SER A 225 -6.36 2.65 -8.78
N PHE A 226 -5.23 2.12 -8.32
CA PHE A 226 -4.40 2.70 -7.25
C PHE A 226 -5.04 2.71 -5.86
N ASP A 227 -6.16 2.01 -5.69
CA ASP A 227 -6.85 1.87 -4.42
C ASP A 227 -6.41 0.57 -3.73
N ASP A 228 -5.23 0.62 -3.11
CA ASP A 228 -4.75 -0.49 -2.30
C ASP A 228 -5.34 -0.43 -0.92
N GLU A 229 -6.06 -1.50 -0.58
CA GLU A 229 -6.73 -1.65 0.70
C GLU A 229 -5.82 -2.37 1.69
N LEU A 230 -5.78 -1.86 2.92
CA LEU A 230 -5.32 -2.64 4.05
C LEU A 230 -6.51 -3.44 4.53
N VAL A 231 -6.45 -4.76 4.37
CA VAL A 231 -7.53 -5.67 4.75
C VAL A 231 -7.23 -6.27 6.11
N LEU A 232 -8.17 -6.13 7.02
CA LEU A 232 -8.20 -6.82 8.30
C LEU A 232 -8.98 -8.13 8.14
N HIS A 233 -8.37 -9.26 8.47
CA HIS A 233 -9.03 -10.55 8.51
C HIS A 233 -9.36 -10.90 9.95
N TRP A 234 -10.64 -11.09 10.21
CA TRP A 234 -11.16 -11.60 11.48
C TRP A 234 -11.10 -13.13 11.53
N ALA A 235 -11.39 -13.76 10.40
CA ALA A 235 -11.37 -15.19 10.15
C ALA A 235 -11.25 -15.42 8.64
N ASP A 236 -11.02 -16.67 8.21
CA ASP A 236 -10.80 -17.01 6.79
C ASP A 236 -11.90 -16.51 5.82
N SER A 237 -13.13 -16.31 6.31
CA SER A 237 -14.29 -15.85 5.52
C SER A 237 -14.86 -14.49 5.96
N SER A 238 -14.18 -13.77 6.85
CA SER A 238 -14.67 -12.47 7.33
C SER A 238 -13.53 -11.46 7.43
N SER A 239 -13.74 -10.32 6.78
CA SER A 239 -12.77 -9.24 6.76
C SER A 239 -13.44 -7.89 7.00
N GLY A 240 -12.61 -6.89 7.23
CA GLY A 240 -12.93 -5.48 7.09
C GLY A 240 -11.82 -4.81 6.29
N MET A 241 -12.07 -3.62 5.76
CA MET A 241 -11.05 -2.86 5.03
C MET A 241 -11.17 -1.38 5.27
N GLY A 242 -10.09 -0.68 4.99
CA GLY A 242 -10.04 0.77 5.11
C GLY A 242 -9.07 1.37 4.12
N ALA A 243 -9.60 2.30 3.32
CA ALA A 243 -8.89 2.94 2.23
C ALA A 243 -7.73 3.79 2.76
N GLY A 244 -6.68 3.91 1.94
CA GLY A 244 -5.59 4.86 2.17
C GLY A 244 -4.68 4.54 3.37
N PHE A 245 -4.84 3.39 4.03
CA PHE A 245 -3.98 3.00 5.16
C PHE A 245 -2.93 1.94 4.81
N PHE A 246 -2.96 1.37 3.60
CA PHE A 246 -1.92 0.46 3.15
C PHE A 246 -0.60 1.22 2.89
N PRO A 247 0.54 0.79 3.48
CA PRO A 247 1.85 1.39 3.22
C PRO A 247 2.35 1.01 1.81
N SER A 248 2.82 1.99 1.04
CA SER A 248 3.48 1.74 -0.26
C SER A 248 5.01 1.79 -0.14
N VAL A 249 5.74 1.47 -1.20
CA VAL A 249 7.18 1.75 -1.28
C VAL A 249 7.47 3.25 -1.06
N ALA A 250 6.60 4.16 -1.52
CA ALA A 250 6.76 5.58 -1.24
C ALA A 250 6.63 5.90 0.27
N THR A 251 5.82 5.14 1.02
CA THR A 251 5.80 5.18 2.48
C THR A 251 7.13 4.73 3.08
N LEU A 252 7.74 3.66 2.56
CA LEU A 252 9.04 3.16 3.03
C LEU A 252 10.22 4.11 2.74
N MET A 253 10.04 5.00 1.77
CA MET A 253 10.95 6.10 1.42
C MET A 253 10.70 7.38 2.27
N ASP A 254 9.78 7.35 3.24
CA ASP A 254 9.31 8.51 4.00
C ASP A 254 8.71 9.64 3.12
N ALA A 255 8.21 9.30 1.93
CA ALA A 255 7.72 10.24 0.93
C ALA A 255 6.17 10.30 0.81
N ASP A 256 5.48 9.33 1.40
CA ASP A 256 4.03 9.19 1.39
C ASP A 256 3.53 8.64 2.74
N PRO A 257 3.40 9.50 3.77
CA PRO A 257 3.10 9.07 5.14
C PRO A 257 1.68 8.53 5.26
N LEU A 258 1.50 7.45 6.03
CA LEU A 258 0.18 6.86 6.29
C LEU A 258 -0.83 7.90 6.82
N ALA A 259 -2.11 7.64 6.57
CA ALA A 259 -3.15 8.41 7.23
C ALA A 259 -3.02 8.27 8.76
N ALA A 260 -3.44 9.28 9.52
CA ALA A 260 -3.35 9.24 10.98
C ALA A 260 -4.30 8.19 11.59
N THR A 261 -5.42 7.96 10.91
CA THR A 261 -6.50 7.08 11.33
C THR A 261 -6.83 6.10 10.21
N TRP A 262 -7.09 4.86 10.61
CA TRP A 262 -7.58 3.77 9.79
C TRP A 262 -9.01 3.46 10.18
N GLU A 263 -9.94 3.79 9.31
CA GLU A 263 -11.34 3.40 9.46
C GLU A 263 -11.53 2.06 8.76
N VAL A 264 -11.71 1.00 9.54
CA VAL A 264 -12.02 -0.34 9.04
C VAL A 264 -13.53 -0.47 8.96
N GLY A 265 -14.05 -0.21 7.77
CA GLY A 265 -15.44 -0.47 7.44
C GLY A 265 -15.71 -1.97 7.36
N GLN A 266 -16.96 -2.33 7.66
CA GLN A 266 -17.48 -3.66 7.35
C GLN A 266 -17.38 -3.90 5.84
N HIS A 267 -16.70 -4.98 5.45
CA HIS A 267 -16.62 -5.38 4.05
C HIS A 267 -16.71 -6.91 3.90
N GLY A 268 -17.38 -7.38 2.84
CA GLY A 268 -17.58 -8.81 2.56
C GLY A 268 -19.03 -9.28 2.68
N ASN A 269 -19.28 -10.51 2.23
CA ASN A 269 -20.57 -11.21 2.24
C ASN A 269 -20.32 -12.62 2.81
N PRO A 270 -21.08 -13.16 3.79
CA PRO A 270 -22.32 -12.67 4.40
C PRO A 270 -22.20 -12.16 5.86
N VAL A 271 -21.03 -12.21 6.50
CA VAL A 271 -20.84 -11.77 7.89
C VAL A 271 -19.67 -10.81 7.97
N SER A 272 -19.98 -9.54 8.05
CA SER A 272 -19.02 -8.49 8.30
C SER A 272 -18.76 -8.41 9.81
N GLY A 273 -17.49 -8.47 10.21
CA GLY A 273 -17.10 -8.36 11.63
C GLY A 273 -17.42 -6.99 12.24
N PRO A 274 -17.01 -6.75 13.49
CA PRO A 274 -17.15 -5.42 14.07
C PRO A 274 -16.36 -4.40 13.24
N GLY A 275 -16.90 -3.20 13.09
CA GLY A 275 -16.17 -2.06 12.54
C GLY A 275 -15.11 -1.58 13.53
N LEU A 276 -14.00 -1.05 13.00
CA LEU A 276 -12.92 -0.48 13.81
C LEU A 276 -12.57 0.93 13.32
N VAL A 277 -12.15 1.78 14.25
CA VAL A 277 -11.46 3.03 13.93
C VAL A 277 -10.18 3.04 14.75
N LEU A 278 -9.03 2.93 14.08
CA LEU A 278 -7.73 2.70 14.72
C LEU A 278 -6.75 3.80 14.37
N GLN A 279 -5.89 4.17 15.31
CA GLN A 279 -4.75 5.04 15.08
C GLN A 279 -3.50 4.41 15.67
N ARG A 280 -2.34 4.69 15.07
CA ARG A 280 -1.08 4.25 15.64
C ARG A 280 -0.80 5.02 16.93
N SER A 281 -0.58 4.30 18.01
CA SER A 281 -0.21 4.89 19.30
C SER A 281 1.30 5.07 19.38
N SER A 282 1.73 6.16 20.03
CA SER A 282 3.10 6.31 20.52
C SER A 282 3.31 5.62 21.87
N ALA A 283 2.24 5.22 22.55
CA ALA A 283 2.30 4.49 23.80
C ALA A 283 2.47 2.99 23.55
N ALA A 284 3.22 2.33 24.44
CA ALA A 284 3.34 0.87 24.48
C ALA A 284 2.34 0.28 25.49
N ILE A 285 2.06 -1.01 25.38
CA ILE A 285 1.34 -1.75 26.43
C ILE A 285 2.24 -1.84 27.67
N ASP A 286 1.75 -1.35 28.80
CA ASP A 286 2.43 -1.40 30.09
C ASP A 286 1.97 -2.63 30.88
N THR A 287 2.73 -3.73 30.76
CA THR A 287 2.43 -4.98 31.47
C THR A 287 2.71 -4.92 32.97
N GLY A 288 3.36 -3.85 33.45
CA GLY A 288 3.66 -3.64 34.87
C GLY A 288 2.59 -2.85 35.61
N ARG A 289 1.63 -2.25 34.90
CA ARG A 289 0.56 -1.41 35.46
C ARG A 289 -0.80 -2.09 35.31
N SER A 290 -1.54 -2.19 36.40
CA SER A 290 -2.94 -2.63 36.38
C SER A 290 -3.88 -1.45 36.14
N CYS A 291 -4.90 -1.66 35.31
CA CYS A 291 -6.07 -0.79 35.28
C CYS A 291 -7.01 -1.18 36.42
N SER A 292 -7.36 -0.20 37.26
CA SER A 292 -8.29 -0.34 38.39
C SER A 292 -9.74 -0.29 37.94
#